data_AF-A0A447MZU3-F1
#
_entry.id   AF-A0A447MZU3-F1
#
_cell.length_a   1.000
_cell.length_b   1.000
_cell.length_c   1.000
_cell.angle_alpha   90.00
_cell.angle_beta   90.00
_cell.angle_gamma   90.00
#
_symmetry.space_group_name_H-M   'P 1'
#
loop_
_entity.id
_entity.type
_entity.pdbx_description
1 polymer ?
#
loop_
_entity_poly.entity_id
_entity_poly.type
_entity_poly.pdbx_seq_one_letter_code
_entity_poly.pdbx_strand_id
1 'polypeptide(L)'
;MVASYSQAKLQIDDFLIKTRYNIDSQLSKYTAAKETYSVAERSHTNALQLTELYEQEFQLGQKSLLDLISSRNEAFQAYVSMVDSKYSLYILKLQQLSLIFHLMDYLKGNTESELNGMK
;
A
#
# COMPACT_ATOMS: atom_id res chain seq x y z
N MET A 1 38.24 24.82 -5.80
CA MET A 1 36.95 25.42 -5.37
C MET A 1 35.82 25.14 -6.36
N VAL A 2 35.96 25.42 -7.67
CA VAL A 2 34.91 25.20 -8.69
C VAL A 2 34.48 23.72 -8.84
N ALA A 3 35.41 22.78 -8.78
CA ALA A 3 35.11 21.34 -8.90
C ALA A 3 34.26 20.81 -7.72
N SER A 4 34.50 21.30 -6.50
CA SER A 4 33.74 20.91 -5.30
C SER A 4 32.30 21.44 -5.33
N TYR A 5 32.11 22.68 -5.81
CA TYR A 5 30.78 23.26 -6.01
C TYR A 5 29.98 22.50 -7.08
N SER A 6 30.62 22.15 -8.20
CA SER A 6 30.00 21.33 -9.25
C SER A 6 29.60 19.96 -8.72
N GLN A 7 30.44 19.33 -7.90
CA GLN A 7 30.15 18.03 -7.29
C GLN A 7 28.99 18.10 -6.29
N ALA A 8 28.96 19.12 -5.43
CA ALA A 8 27.88 19.32 -4.47
C ALA A 8 26.54 19.57 -5.18
N LYS A 9 26.55 20.35 -6.26
CA LYS A 9 25.35 20.57 -7.09
C LYS A 9 24.82 19.27 -7.69
N LEU A 10 25.69 18.44 -8.26
CA LEU A 10 25.30 17.14 -8.81
C LEU A 10 24.70 16.20 -7.75
N GLN A 11 25.23 16.23 -6.52
CA GLN A 11 24.68 15.43 -5.40
C GLN A 11 23.27 15.88 -5.00
N ILE A 12 23.02 17.19 -4.99
CA ILE A 12 21.69 17.74 -4.70
C ILE A 12 20.71 17.37 -5.83
N ASP A 13 21.13 17.52 -7.09
CA ASP A 13 20.29 17.18 -8.24
C ASP A 13 19.92 15.68 -8.24
N ASP A 14 20.89 14.80 -7.98
CA ASP A 14 20.68 13.35 -7.85
C ASP A 14 19.74 13.01 -6.68
N PHE A 15 19.92 13.67 -5.53
CA PHE A 15 19.04 13.52 -4.37
C PHE A 15 17.58 13.92 -4.70
N LEU A 16 17.39 15.05 -5.39
CA LEU A 16 16.06 15.54 -5.78
C LEU A 16 15.37 14.57 -6.75
N ILE A 17 16.10 14.09 -7.76
CA ILE A 17 15.57 13.13 -8.74
C ILE A 17 15.16 11.83 -8.06
N LYS A 18 16.05 11.27 -7.22
CA LYS A 18 15.78 10.03 -6.47
C LYS A 18 14.61 10.16 -5.51
N THR A 19 14.53 11.29 -4.81
CA THR A 19 13.43 11.58 -3.89
C THR A 19 12.11 11.65 -4.62
N ARG A 20 12.05 12.41 -5.73
CA ARG A 20 10.83 12.55 -6.53
C ARG A 20 10.37 11.19 -7.05
N TYR A 21 11.28 10.41 -7.63
CA TYR A 21 10.98 9.07 -8.10
C TYR A 21 10.44 8.16 -6.99
N ASN A 22 11.03 8.21 -5.80
CA ASN A 22 10.58 7.39 -4.67
C ASN A 22 9.16 7.81 -4.20
N ILE A 23 8.90 9.11 -4.10
CA ILE A 23 7.56 9.64 -3.77
C ILE A 23 6.52 9.16 -4.78
N ASP A 24 6.78 9.37 -6.08
CA ASP A 24 5.85 9.00 -7.14
C ASP A 24 5.59 7.49 -7.17
N SER A 25 6.66 6.69 -6.99
CA SER A 25 6.56 5.23 -6.92
C SER A 25 5.73 4.77 -5.70
N GLN A 26 5.97 5.34 -4.52
CA GLN A 26 5.24 4.99 -3.31
C GLN A 26 3.77 5.43 -3.35
N LEU A 27 3.48 6.58 -3.95
CA LEU A 27 2.11 7.05 -4.16
C LEU A 27 1.35 6.14 -5.13
N SER A 28 1.99 5.76 -6.23
CA SER A 28 1.44 4.81 -7.20
C SER A 28 1.13 3.46 -6.57
N LYS A 29 2.09 2.87 -5.83
CA LYS A 29 1.91 1.60 -5.13
C LYS A 29 0.79 1.64 -4.10
N TYR A 30 0.73 2.71 -3.30
CA TYR A 30 -0.34 2.89 -2.32
C TYR A 30 -1.72 3.01 -2.98
N THR A 31 -1.82 3.76 -4.08
CA THR A 31 -3.07 3.91 -4.82
C THR A 31 -3.54 2.57 -5.38
N ALA A 32 -2.64 1.83 -6.02
CA ALA A 32 -2.93 0.49 -6.51
C ALA A 32 -3.35 -0.46 -5.38
N ALA A 33 -2.64 -0.47 -4.25
CA ALA A 33 -3.00 -1.32 -3.11
C ALA A 33 -4.36 -0.95 -2.49
N LYS A 34 -4.71 0.34 -2.48
CA LYS A 34 -6.01 0.81 -2.02
C LYS A 34 -7.13 0.30 -2.93
N GLU A 35 -6.93 0.35 -4.25
CA GLU A 35 -7.88 -0.21 -5.21
C GLU A 35 -8.00 -1.73 -5.07
N THR A 36 -6.87 -2.44 -4.95
CA THR A 36 -6.83 -3.89 -4.71
C THR A 36 -7.61 -4.26 -3.44
N TYR A 37 -7.41 -3.54 -2.34
CA TYR A 37 -8.18 -3.76 -1.11
C TYR A 37 -9.68 -3.53 -1.33
N SER A 38 -10.06 -2.45 -2.02
CA SER A 38 -11.47 -2.17 -2.34
C SER A 38 -12.13 -3.27 -3.20
N VAL A 39 -11.38 -3.84 -4.14
CA VAL A 39 -11.86 -4.97 -4.96
C VAL A 39 -11.99 -6.24 -4.12
N ALA A 40 -11.00 -6.54 -3.28
CA ALA A 40 -11.02 -7.71 -2.41
C ALA A 40 -12.16 -7.65 -1.37
N GLU A 41 -12.42 -6.47 -0.79
CA GLU A 41 -13.53 -6.22 0.12
C GLU A 41 -14.90 -6.45 -0.55
N ARG A 42 -15.07 -5.94 -1.77
CA ARG A 42 -16.26 -6.20 -2.58
C ARG A 42 -16.41 -7.68 -2.92
N SER A 43 -15.33 -8.36 -3.31
CA SER A 43 -15.34 -9.79 -3.61
C SER A 43 -15.75 -10.62 -2.40
N HIS A 44 -15.22 -10.30 -1.21
CA HIS A 44 -15.59 -10.97 0.04
C HIS A 44 -17.06 -10.75 0.38
N THR A 45 -17.55 -9.51 0.26
CA THR A 45 -18.97 -9.19 0.50
C THR A 45 -19.89 -9.95 -0.44
N ASN A 46 -19.55 -10.00 -1.73
CA ASN A 46 -20.34 -10.74 -2.72
C ASN A 46 -20.33 -12.25 -2.44
N ALA A 47 -19.18 -12.82 -2.06
CA ALA A 47 -19.07 -14.23 -1.74
C ALA A 47 -19.86 -14.62 -0.48
N LEU A 48 -19.93 -13.74 0.52
CA LEU A 48 -20.80 -13.92 1.69
C LEU A 48 -22.28 -13.95 1.29
N GLN A 49 -22.73 -12.98 0.51
CA GLN A 49 -24.12 -12.93 0.03
C GLN A 49 -24.48 -14.16 -0.81
N LEU A 50 -23.56 -14.62 -1.67
CA LEU A 50 -23.74 -15.84 -2.46
C LEU A 50 -23.85 -17.07 -1.56
N THR A 51 -23.04 -17.14 -0.50
CA THR A 51 -23.07 -18.24 0.47
C THR A 51 -24.40 -18.28 1.21
N GLU A 52 -24.92 -17.12 1.65
CA GLU A 52 -26.24 -17.03 2.29
C GLU A 52 -27.36 -17.51 1.36
N LEU A 53 -27.32 -17.13 0.08
CA LEU A 53 -28.26 -17.61 -0.92
C LEU A 53 -28.18 -19.13 -1.10
N TYR A 54 -26.97 -19.67 -1.21
CA TYR A 54 -26.76 -21.12 -1.39
C TYR A 54 -27.22 -21.92 -0.17
N GLU A 55 -27.11 -21.34 1.03
CA GLU A 55 -27.63 -21.94 2.25
C GLU A 55 -29.16 -22.03 2.22
N GLN A 56 -29.84 -20.99 1.74
CA GLN A 56 -31.30 -21.01 1.56
C GLN A 56 -31.72 -22.05 0.51
N GLU A 57 -31.05 -22.08 -0.65
CA GLU A 57 -31.36 -23.04 -1.72
C GLU A 57 -31.05 -24.49 -1.31
N PHE A 58 -30.02 -24.72 -0.50
CA PHE A 58 -29.72 -26.02 0.08
C PHE A 58 -30.82 -26.48 1.03
N GLN A 59 -31.33 -25.60 1.90
CA GLN A 59 -32.46 -25.91 2.79
C GLN A 59 -33.73 -26.27 2.03
N LEU A 60 -33.93 -25.68 0.84
CA LEU A 60 -35.03 -26.00 -0.08
C LEU A 60 -34.77 -27.24 -0.94
N GLY A 61 -33.62 -27.89 -0.81
CA GLY A 61 -33.22 -29.06 -1.60
C GLY A 61 -32.86 -28.76 -3.06
N GLN A 62 -32.66 -27.49 -3.41
CA GLN A 62 -32.36 -27.04 -4.77
C GLN A 62 -30.86 -27.01 -5.08
N LYS A 63 -30.02 -26.95 -4.05
CA LYS A 63 -28.56 -27.04 -4.15
C LYS A 63 -28.03 -28.25 -3.40
N SER A 64 -26.90 -28.76 -3.86
CA SER A 64 -26.22 -29.85 -3.16
C SER A 64 -25.41 -29.32 -1.97
N LEU A 65 -25.10 -30.20 -1.01
CA LEU A 65 -24.17 -29.88 0.08
C LEU A 65 -22.81 -29.46 -0.46
N LEU A 66 -22.38 -30.04 -1.59
CA LEU A 66 -21.13 -29.71 -2.24
C LEU A 66 -21.11 -28.26 -2.73
N ASP A 67 -22.21 -27.79 -3.32
CA ASP A 67 -22.33 -26.39 -3.76
C ASP A 67 -22.21 -25.42 -2.58
N LEU A 68 -22.87 -25.74 -1.45
CA LEU A 68 -22.78 -24.93 -0.23
C LEU A 68 -21.37 -24.93 0.37
N ILE A 69 -20.67 -26.07 0.37
CA ILE A 69 -19.28 -26.14 0.84
C ILE A 69 -18.37 -25.33 -0.08
N SER A 70 -18.58 -25.40 -1.40
CA SER A 70 -17.80 -24.63 -2.37
C SER A 70 -17.97 -23.13 -2.16
N SER A 71 -19.21 -22.64 -2.02
CA SER A 71 -19.46 -21.21 -1.79
C SER A 71 -18.86 -20.72 -0.47
N ARG A 72 -18.95 -21.52 0.60
CA ARG A 72 -18.29 -21.22 1.88
C ARG A 72 -16.77 -21.14 1.74
N ASN A 73 -16.16 -22.05 0.97
CA ASN A 73 -14.72 -22.00 0.72
C ASN A 73 -14.33 -20.76 -0.09
N GLU A 74 -15.10 -20.40 -1.12
CA GLU A 74 -14.89 -19.17 -1.90
C GLU A 74 -14.98 -17.91 -1.02
N ALA A 75 -15.98 -17.83 -0.13
CA ALA A 75 -16.09 -16.74 0.84
C ALA A 75 -14.89 -16.67 1.78
N PHE A 76 -14.40 -17.82 2.26
CA PHE A 76 -13.20 -17.87 3.09
C PHE A 76 -11.94 -17.42 2.33
N GLN A 77 -11.74 -17.85 1.10
CA GLN A 77 -10.60 -17.43 0.28
C GLN A 77 -10.65 -15.93 -0.04
N ALA A 78 -11.85 -15.39 -0.31
CA ALA A 78 -12.05 -13.97 -0.50
C ALA A 78 -11.77 -13.17 0.79
N TYR A 79 -12.14 -13.71 1.95
CA TYR A 79 -11.80 -13.12 3.25
C TYR A 79 -10.28 -13.04 3.46
N VAL A 80 -9.56 -14.14 3.24
CA VAL A 80 -8.08 -14.17 3.35
C VAL A 80 -7.46 -13.13 2.42
N SER A 81 -7.89 -13.08 1.16
CA SER A 81 -7.40 -12.11 0.17
C SER A 81 -7.69 -10.65 0.57
N MET A 82 -8.85 -10.39 1.16
CA MET A 82 -9.20 -9.07 1.70
C MET A 82 -8.30 -8.69 2.88
N VAL A 83 -8.03 -9.62 3.79
CA VAL A 83 -7.14 -9.38 4.93
C VAL A 83 -5.71 -9.12 4.47
N ASP A 84 -5.19 -9.91 3.53
CA ASP A 84 -3.83 -9.74 2.99
C ASP A 84 -3.66 -8.40 2.26
N SER A 85 -4.64 -8.01 1.44
CA SER A 85 -4.63 -6.71 0.75
C SER A 85 -4.74 -5.54 1.73
N LYS A 86 -5.49 -5.69 2.83
CA LYS A 86 -5.57 -4.69 3.91
C LYS A 86 -4.21 -4.46 4.58
N TYR A 87 -3.51 -5.54 4.95
CA TYR A 87 -2.19 -5.42 5.57
C TYR A 87 -1.14 -4.91 4.58
N SER A 88 -1.22 -5.28 3.31
CA SER A 88 -0.37 -4.73 2.25
C SER A 88 -0.54 -3.20 2.14
N LEU A 89 -1.78 -2.71 2.21
CA LEU A 89 -2.08 -1.27 2.23
C LEU A 89 -1.47 -0.58 3.46
N TYR A 90 -1.55 -1.21 4.64
CA TYR A 90 -0.95 -0.66 5.86
C TYR A 90 0.57 -0.58 5.80
N ILE A 91 1.24 -1.60 5.27
CA ILE A 91 2.69 -1.60 5.07
C ILE A 91 3.09 -0.44 4.15
N LEU A 92 2.38 -0.23 3.05
CA LEU A 92 2.66 0.87 2.12
C LEU A 92 2.46 2.25 2.77
N LYS A 93 1.43 2.39 3.62
CA LYS A 93 1.23 3.62 4.39
C LYS A 93 2.39 3.89 5.35
N LEU A 94 2.90 2.85 6.02
CA LEU A 94 4.07 2.98 6.89
C LEU A 94 5.34 3.33 6.09
N GLN A 95 5.51 2.79 4.89
CA GLN A 95 6.62 3.14 4.00
C GLN A 95 6.55 4.61 3.56
N GLN A 96 5.36 5.12 3.24
CA GLN A 96 5.17 6.56 2.95
C GLN A 96 5.54 7.44 4.14
N LEU A 97 5.10 7.08 5.35
CA LEU A 97 5.44 7.81 6.58
C LEU A 97 6.95 7.80 6.85
N SER A 98 7.59 6.65 6.66
CA SER A 98 9.05 6.52 6.78
C SER A 98 9.77 7.42 5.78
N LEU A 99 9.33 7.47 4.52
CA LEU A 99 9.91 8.37 3.52
C LEU A 99 9.79 9.84 3.94
N ILE A 100 8.62 10.27 4.41
CA ILE A 100 8.42 11.64 4.91
C ILE A 100 9.35 11.93 6.09
N PHE A 101 9.49 11.00 7.03
CA PHE A 101 10.41 11.14 8.17
C PHE A 101 11.86 11.37 7.72
N HIS A 102 12.37 10.55 6.81
CA HIS A 102 13.74 10.68 6.28
C HIS A 102 13.95 12.01 5.55
N LEU A 103 12.94 12.48 4.80
CA LEU A 103 13.01 13.76 4.11
C LEU A 103 13.02 14.95 5.08
N MET A 104 12.22 14.90 6.15
CA MET A 104 12.23 15.92 7.19
C MET A 104 13.57 15.94 7.94
N ASP A 105 14.10 14.77 8.28
CA ASP A 105 15.39 14.65 8.97
C ASP A 105 16.55 15.23 8.12
N TYR A 106 16.56 14.93 6.82
CA TYR A 106 17.51 15.51 5.87
C TYR A 106 17.42 17.04 5.83
N LEU A 107 16.20 17.61 5.74
CA LEU A 107 16.00 19.06 5.72
C LEU A 107 16.45 19.73 7.02
N LYS A 108 16.27 19.05 8.16
CA LYS A 108 16.70 19.54 9.47
C LYS A 108 18.22 19.49 9.65
N GLY A 109 18.87 18.39 9.26
CA GLY A 109 20.33 18.28 9.34
C GLY A 109 21.07 19.29 8.46
N ASN A 110 20.47 19.68 7.32
CA ASN A 110 21.04 20.69 6.44
C ASN A 110 20.92 22.11 7.01
N THR A 111 19.82 22.42 7.71
CA THR A 111 19.63 23.73 8.38
C THR A 111 20.58 23.93 9.58
N GLU A 112 20.92 22.86 10.31
CA GLU A 112 21.90 22.93 11.40
C GLU A 112 23.34 23.09 10.89
N SER A 113 23.68 22.51 9.74
CA SER A 113 25.01 22.65 9.10
C SER A 113 25.27 24.07 8.57
N GLU A 114 24.26 24.73 7.99
CA GLU A 114 24.37 26.12 7.52
C GLU A 114 24.58 27.12 8.68
N LEU A 115 23.94 26.89 9.84
CA LEU A 115 24.10 27.73 11.03
C LEU A 115 25.49 27.59 11.70
N ASN A 116 26.10 26.41 11.62
CA ASN A 116 27.44 26.17 12.20
C ASN A 116 28.58 26.62 11.27
N GLY A 117 28.34 26.79 9.97
CA GLY A 117 29.30 27.35 9.01
C GLY A 117 29.35 28.88 8.98
N MET A 118 28.40 29.57 9.64
CA MET A 118 28.37 31.04 9.77
C MET A 118 29.01 31.56 11.07
N LYS A 119 29.57 30.68 11.91
CA LYS A 119 30.42 31.05 13.07
C LYS A 119 31.89 30.83 12.73
#